data_AF-A0A847XGA1-F1
#
_entry.id   AF-A0A847XGA1-F1
#
_cell.length_a   1.000
_cell.length_b   1.000
_cell.length_c   1.000
_cell.angle_alpha   90.00
_cell.angle_beta   90.00
_cell.angle_gamma   90.00
#
_symmetry.space_group_name_H-M   'P 1'
#
loop_
_entity.id
_entity.type
_entity.pdbx_description
1 polymer ?
#
loop_
_entity_poly.entity_id
_entity_poly.type
_entity_poly.pdbx_seq_one_letter_code
_entity_poly.pdbx_strand_id
1 'polypeptide(L)'
;MIVETLGLSLLIGKLRGGKIKNLEKLHIKGWYMFIIGFIMEIISILIVATTDGKLAKFIIENFFTIHILIYIIVIVGLIFNIREKEMWLALIGTLLNFIPILINDGKMPVSIEGLNSSYLYTQLDLLESDRILTHILANEYTKCYYLSDIIPIPKPYPFPKIISIGDILIGIGIFLLIQNYMRYESKEINMINFSSNQGYNKIGFKDNNAKE
;
A
#
# COMPACT_ATOMS: atom_id res chain seq x y z
N MET A 1 -3.38 -5.38 -8.31
CA MET A 1 -2.06 -4.81 -8.09
C MET A 1 -1.54 -5.01 -6.66
N ILE A 2 -2.36 -4.76 -5.63
CA ILE A 2 -1.92 -4.84 -4.23
C ILE A 2 -1.55 -6.28 -3.82
N VAL A 3 -2.43 -7.27 -4.04
CA VAL A 3 -2.17 -8.67 -3.65
C VAL A 3 -0.93 -9.21 -4.34
N GLU A 4 -0.74 -8.88 -5.61
CA GLU A 4 0.42 -9.26 -6.41
C GLU A 4 1.70 -8.62 -5.88
N THR A 5 1.63 -7.35 -5.49
CA THR A 5 2.74 -6.61 -4.85
C THR A 5 3.10 -7.22 -3.50
N LEU A 6 2.11 -7.58 -2.67
CA LEU A 6 2.33 -8.26 -1.39
C LEU A 6 3.02 -9.60 -1.60
N GLY A 7 2.52 -10.42 -2.53
CA GLY A 7 3.14 -11.71 -2.86
C GLY A 7 4.58 -11.57 -3.37
N LEU A 8 4.80 -10.65 -4.32
CA LEU A 8 6.12 -10.41 -4.92
C LEU A 8 7.12 -9.86 -3.91
N SER A 9 6.71 -8.92 -3.07
CA SER A 9 7.56 -8.35 -2.02
C SER A 9 7.94 -9.41 -0.98
N LEU A 10 7.01 -10.26 -0.54
CA LEU A 10 7.33 -11.36 0.38
C LEU A 10 8.30 -12.36 -0.26
N LEU A 11 8.08 -12.72 -1.53
CA LEU A 11 8.95 -13.64 -2.27
C LEU A 11 10.37 -13.09 -2.41
N ILE A 12 10.51 -11.87 -2.96
CA ILE A 12 11.81 -11.22 -3.15
C ILE A 12 12.48 -10.96 -1.81
N GLY A 13 11.72 -10.55 -0.79
CA GLY A 13 12.24 -10.33 0.56
C GLY A 13 12.85 -11.60 1.13
N LYS A 14 12.19 -12.75 0.92
CA LYS A 14 12.69 -14.06 1.36
C LYS A 14 13.93 -14.49 0.58
N LEU A 15 13.96 -14.31 -0.74
CA LEU A 15 15.13 -14.62 -1.59
C LEU A 15 16.36 -13.79 -1.21
N ARG A 16 16.15 -12.56 -0.71
CA ARG A 16 17.21 -11.67 -0.20
C ARG A 16 17.62 -11.96 1.25
N GLY A 17 17.21 -13.10 1.81
CA GLY A 17 17.53 -13.52 3.18
C GLY A 17 16.67 -12.86 4.27
N GLY A 18 15.64 -12.11 3.91
CA GLY A 18 14.71 -11.48 4.84
C GLY A 18 13.85 -12.50 5.61
N LYS A 19 13.43 -12.12 6.81
CA LYS A 19 12.60 -12.96 7.70
C LYS A 19 11.20 -12.37 7.80
N ILE A 20 10.17 -13.16 7.45
CA ILE A 20 8.75 -12.75 7.57
C ILE A 20 8.43 -12.34 9.01
N LYS A 21 9.00 -13.02 10.00
CA LYS A 21 8.87 -12.67 11.43
C LYS A 21 9.26 -11.21 11.74
N ASN A 22 10.17 -10.61 10.97
CA ASN A 22 10.52 -9.20 11.19
C ASN A 22 9.37 -8.24 10.86
N LEU A 23 8.35 -8.67 10.09
CA LEU A 23 7.15 -7.88 9.85
C LEU A 23 6.31 -7.68 11.13
N GLU A 24 6.51 -8.48 12.18
CA GLU A 24 5.89 -8.22 13.50
C GLU A 24 6.34 -6.88 14.10
N LYS A 25 7.47 -6.34 13.65
CA LYS A 25 7.97 -5.02 14.08
C LYS A 25 7.25 -3.86 13.37
N LEU A 26 6.54 -4.13 12.28
CA LEU A 26 5.77 -3.14 11.53
C LEU A 26 4.49 -2.83 12.29
N HIS A 27 4.42 -1.63 12.85
CA HIS A 27 3.25 -1.14 13.55
C HIS A 27 2.52 -0.10 12.68
N ILE A 28 1.54 -0.56 11.90
CA ILE A 28 0.68 0.33 11.12
C ILE A 28 -0.39 0.93 12.05
N LYS A 29 -0.24 2.22 12.38
CA LYS A 29 -1.24 2.97 13.14
C LYS A 29 -2.51 3.12 12.31
N GLY A 30 -3.68 2.80 12.87
CA GLY A 30 -4.95 2.97 12.17
C GLY A 30 -5.17 1.97 11.03
N TRP A 31 -4.54 0.79 11.05
CA TRP A 31 -4.71 -0.26 10.03
C TRP A 31 -6.18 -0.60 9.73
N TYR A 32 -7.06 -0.48 10.73
CA TYR A 32 -8.50 -0.69 10.59
C TYR A 32 -9.15 0.27 9.60
N MET A 33 -8.58 1.45 9.34
CA MET A 33 -9.09 2.40 8.35
C MET A 33 -9.02 1.82 6.93
N PHE A 34 -7.92 1.14 6.58
CA PHE A 34 -7.79 0.46 5.29
C PHE A 34 -8.83 -0.64 5.12
N ILE A 35 -9.07 -1.40 6.19
CA ILE A 35 -10.06 -2.49 6.18
C ILE A 35 -11.47 -1.94 6.08
N ILE A 36 -11.80 -0.90 6.85
CA ILE A 36 -13.13 -0.26 6.79
C ILE A 36 -13.39 0.30 5.40
N GLY A 37 -12.42 1.04 4.81
CA GLY A 37 -12.56 1.56 3.45
C GLY A 37 -12.79 0.45 2.43
N PHE A 38 -11.97 -0.61 2.47
CA PHE A 38 -12.10 -1.76 1.58
C PHE A 38 -13.44 -2.50 1.74
N ILE A 39 -13.87 -2.74 2.98
CA ILE A 39 -15.16 -3.40 3.26
C ILE A 39 -16.32 -2.53 2.78
N MET A 40 -16.29 -1.22 3.05
CA MET A 40 -17.32 -0.29 2.59
C MET A 40 -17.44 -0.30 1.07
N GLU A 41 -16.32 -0.32 0.35
CA GLU A 41 -16.32 -0.36 -1.12
C GLU A 41 -16.89 -1.68 -1.65
N ILE A 42 -16.40 -2.81 -1.14
CA ILE A 42 -16.89 -4.13 -1.57
C ILE A 42 -18.37 -4.31 -1.26
N ILE A 43 -18.82 -3.92 -0.07
CA ILE A 43 -20.24 -4.02 0.29
C ILE A 43 -21.09 -3.14 -0.61
N SER A 44 -20.64 -1.92 -0.92
CA SER A 44 -21.37 -1.01 -1.82
C SER A 44 -21.54 -1.62 -3.21
N ILE A 45 -20.46 -2.18 -3.76
CA ILE A 45 -20.48 -2.86 -5.06
C ILE A 45 -21.38 -4.10 -5.03
N LEU A 46 -21.24 -4.94 -3.99
CA LEU A 46 -22.00 -6.18 -3.86
C LEU A 46 -23.50 -5.91 -3.76
N ILE A 47 -23.92 -4.97 -2.90
CA ILE A 47 -25.34 -4.65 -2.71
C ILE A 47 -25.97 -4.19 -4.04
N VAL A 48 -25.27 -3.33 -4.78
CA VAL A 48 -25.77 -2.82 -6.06
C VAL A 48 -25.74 -3.88 -7.15
N ALA A 49 -24.76 -4.78 -7.15
CA ALA A 49 -24.68 -5.86 -8.12
C ALA A 49 -25.73 -6.97 -7.91
N THR A 50 -26.21 -7.19 -6.68
CA THR A 50 -27.09 -8.32 -6.35
C THR A 50 -28.53 -7.94 -6.00
N THR A 51 -28.84 -6.65 -5.84
CA THR A 51 -30.14 -6.22 -5.27
C THR A 51 -30.68 -4.96 -5.94
N ASP A 52 -31.98 -4.93 -6.22
CA ASP A 52 -32.69 -3.73 -6.74
C ASP A 52 -33.47 -2.97 -5.63
N GLY A 53 -33.11 -3.22 -4.37
CA GLY A 53 -33.82 -2.72 -3.20
C GLY A 53 -33.58 -1.24 -2.90
N LYS A 54 -34.31 -0.70 -1.91
CA LYS A 54 -34.13 0.70 -1.44
C LYS A 54 -32.68 1.03 -1.07
N LEU A 55 -31.97 0.07 -0.47
CA LEU A 55 -30.58 0.26 -0.08
C LEU A 55 -29.64 0.39 -1.28
N ALA A 56 -29.84 -0.40 -2.34
CA ALA A 56 -29.06 -0.29 -3.57
C ALA A 56 -29.27 1.07 -4.24
N LYS A 57 -30.54 1.52 -4.35
CA LYS A 57 -30.86 2.86 -4.87
C LYS A 57 -30.20 3.97 -4.06
N PHE A 58 -30.27 3.89 -2.73
CA PHE A 58 -29.60 4.85 -1.84
C PHE A 58 -28.08 4.90 -2.10
N ILE A 59 -27.43 3.73 -2.25
CA ILE A 59 -26.00 3.67 -2.55
C ILE A 59 -25.68 4.30 -3.90
N ILE A 60 -26.45 3.98 -4.96
CA ILE A 60 -26.25 4.57 -6.29
C ILE A 60 -26.38 6.09 -6.25
N GLU A 61 -27.46 6.61 -5.65
CA GLU A 61 -27.75 8.05 -5.55
C GLU A 61 -26.70 8.81 -4.73
N ASN A 62 -26.05 8.14 -3.77
CA ASN A 62 -25.06 8.74 -2.88
C ASN A 62 -23.64 8.23 -3.15
N PHE A 63 -23.40 7.55 -4.29
CA PHE A 63 -22.17 6.81 -4.53
C PHE A 63 -20.95 7.71 -4.52
N PHE A 64 -21.06 8.90 -5.13
CA PHE A 64 -20.03 9.94 -5.09
C PHE A 64 -19.54 10.17 -3.65
N THR A 65 -20.45 10.54 -2.75
CA THR A 65 -20.13 10.86 -1.35
C THR A 65 -19.54 9.66 -0.62
N ILE A 66 -20.10 8.46 -0.84
CA ILE A 66 -19.61 7.22 -0.23
C ILE A 66 -18.17 6.93 -0.68
N HIS A 67 -17.91 7.03 -1.98
CA HIS A 67 -16.60 6.71 -2.55
C HIS A 67 -15.53 7.72 -2.12
N ILE A 68 -15.86 9.01 -2.08
CA ILE A 68 -14.96 10.04 -1.54
C ILE A 68 -14.67 9.81 -0.06
N LEU A 69 -15.67 9.43 0.74
CA LEU A 69 -15.47 9.11 2.15
C LEU A 69 -14.54 7.90 2.34
N ILE A 70 -14.69 6.85 1.52
CA ILE A 70 -13.79 5.69 1.52
C ILE A 70 -12.35 6.12 1.27
N TYR A 71 -12.11 6.95 0.24
CA TYR A 71 -10.78 7.48 -0.06
C TYR A 71 -10.21 8.33 1.08
N ILE A 72 -11.03 9.20 1.69
CA ILE A 72 -10.61 10.01 2.85
C ILE A 72 -10.17 9.11 4.01
N ILE A 73 -10.93 8.06 4.32
CA ILE A 73 -10.58 7.10 5.39
C ILE A 73 -9.21 6.46 5.10
N VAL A 74 -8.98 6.01 3.87
CA VAL A 74 -7.71 5.41 3.46
C VAL A 74 -6.56 6.43 3.56
N ILE A 75 -6.76 7.65 3.04
CA ILE A 75 -5.76 8.73 3.09
C ILE A 75 -5.39 9.09 4.54
N VAL A 76 -6.38 9.20 5.45
CA VAL A 76 -6.12 9.45 6.87
C VAL A 76 -5.30 8.32 7.49
N GLY A 77 -5.59 7.06 7.14
CA GLY A 77 -4.80 5.90 7.54
C GLY A 77 -3.34 5.99 7.07
N LEU A 78 -3.10 6.43 5.82
CA LEU A 78 -1.74 6.65 5.31
C LEU A 78 -1.04 7.79 6.05
N ILE A 79 -1.73 8.91 6.31
CA ILE A 79 -1.19 10.07 7.03
C ILE A 79 -0.74 9.69 8.45
N PHE A 80 -1.48 8.81 9.14
CA PHE A 80 -1.07 8.32 10.46
C PHE A 80 0.27 7.58 10.48
N ASN A 81 0.74 7.13 9.32
CA ASN A 81 1.98 6.37 9.15
C ASN A 81 3.04 7.12 8.31
N ILE A 82 2.87 8.43 8.09
CA ILE A 82 3.76 9.26 7.25
C ILE A 82 5.20 9.39 7.76
N ARG A 83 5.47 8.92 8.99
CA ARG A 83 6.83 8.83 9.54
C ARG A 83 7.64 7.71 8.88
N GLU A 84 6.98 6.67 8.39
CA GLU A 84 7.62 5.64 7.57
C GLU A 84 7.82 6.19 6.16
N LYS A 85 9.07 6.18 5.68
CA LYS A 85 9.44 6.82 4.40
C LYS A 85 8.71 6.17 3.23
N GLU A 86 8.51 4.86 3.30
CA GLU A 86 7.87 4.06 2.27
C GLU A 86 6.36 4.36 2.16
N MET A 87 5.73 4.83 3.25
CA MET A 87 4.32 5.23 3.25
C MET A 87 4.06 6.52 2.48
N TRP A 88 5.07 7.38 2.26
CA TRP A 88 4.94 8.57 1.42
C TRP A 88 4.59 8.22 -0.03
N LEU A 89 5.21 7.17 -0.58
CA LEU A 89 4.94 6.74 -1.95
C LEU A 89 3.50 6.25 -2.10
N ALA A 90 3.03 5.47 -1.11
CA ALA A 90 1.63 5.04 -1.06
C ALA A 90 0.67 6.23 -0.94
N LEU A 91 0.97 7.19 -0.06
CA LEU A 91 0.16 8.40 0.11
C LEU A 91 0.08 9.22 -1.18
N ILE A 92 1.21 9.49 -1.82
CA ILE A 92 1.25 10.23 -3.08
C ILE A 92 0.47 9.48 -4.16
N GLY A 93 0.70 8.17 -4.31
CA GLY A 93 -0.03 7.36 -5.29
C GLY A 93 -1.54 7.36 -5.05
N THR A 94 -1.98 7.22 -3.79
CA THR A 94 -3.41 7.33 -3.43
C THR A 94 -3.98 8.71 -3.73
N LEU A 95 -3.23 9.79 -3.48
CA LEU A 95 -3.65 11.15 -3.84
C LEU A 95 -3.77 11.32 -5.36
N LEU A 96 -2.85 10.74 -6.15
CA LEU A 96 -2.91 10.76 -7.61
C LEU A 96 -4.14 10.03 -8.15
N ASN A 97 -4.56 8.93 -7.52
CA ASN A 97 -5.82 8.24 -7.88
C ASN A 97 -7.06 9.01 -7.42
N PHE A 98 -6.97 9.64 -6.24
CA PHE A 98 -8.10 10.38 -5.67
C PHE A 98 -8.50 11.59 -6.49
N ILE A 99 -7.53 12.31 -7.09
CA ILE A 99 -7.79 13.50 -7.90
C ILE A 99 -8.75 13.23 -9.08
N PRO A 100 -8.46 12.31 -10.03
CA PRO A 100 -9.37 12.03 -11.13
C PRO A 100 -10.72 11.49 -10.65
N ILE A 101 -10.77 10.69 -9.59
CA ILE A 101 -12.04 10.22 -9.02
C ILE A 101 -12.89 11.40 -8.53
N LEU A 102 -12.29 12.32 -7.77
CA LEU A 102 -12.99 13.47 -7.19
C LEU A 102 -13.61 14.39 -8.25
N ILE A 103 -12.93 14.61 -9.36
CA ILE A 103 -13.33 15.59 -10.38
C ILE A 103 -14.13 14.99 -11.55
N ASN A 104 -14.31 13.66 -11.58
CA ASN A 104 -15.12 12.92 -12.55
C ASN A 104 -16.25 12.14 -11.82
N ASP A 105 -17.03 12.85 -11.01
CA ASP A 105 -18.24 12.34 -10.34
C ASP A 105 -18.02 11.07 -9.51
N GLY A 106 -16.84 10.96 -8.88
CA GLY A 106 -16.55 9.86 -7.97
C GLY A 106 -16.28 8.56 -8.72
N LYS A 107 -15.98 8.61 -10.02
CA LYS A 107 -15.63 7.45 -10.83
C LYS A 107 -14.22 7.60 -11.39
N MET A 108 -13.46 6.52 -11.38
CA MET A 108 -12.14 6.48 -12.01
C MET A 108 -12.31 6.34 -13.53
N PRO A 109 -11.81 7.28 -14.34
CA PRO A 109 -11.84 7.11 -15.78
C PRO A 109 -10.92 5.96 -16.24
N VAL A 110 -11.30 5.25 -17.29
CA VAL A 110 -10.54 4.13 -17.85
C VAL A 110 -10.37 4.31 -19.36
N SER A 111 -9.16 4.12 -19.89
CA SER A 111 -8.90 4.21 -21.33
C SER A 111 -9.58 3.08 -22.10
N ILE A 112 -10.37 3.46 -23.11
CA ILE A 112 -11.00 2.54 -24.07
C ILE A 112 -9.93 1.80 -24.88
N GLU A 113 -8.88 2.51 -25.32
CA GLU A 113 -7.75 1.92 -26.05
C GLU A 113 -6.97 0.92 -25.18
N GLY A 114 -6.79 1.24 -23.89
CA GLY A 114 -6.18 0.35 -22.91
C GLY A 114 -6.97 -0.95 -22.76
N LEU A 115 -8.29 -0.86 -22.59
CA LEU A 115 -9.18 -2.02 -22.49
C LEU A 115 -9.13 -2.88 -23.76
N ASN A 116 -9.22 -2.27 -24.94
CA ASN A 116 -9.16 -2.97 -26.22
C ASN A 116 -7.80 -3.66 -26.45
N SER A 117 -6.70 -2.96 -26.22
CA SER A 117 -5.34 -3.53 -26.36
C SER A 117 -5.03 -4.64 -25.35
N SER A 118 -5.76 -4.67 -24.22
CA SER A 118 -5.67 -5.72 -23.21
C SER A 118 -6.66 -6.87 -23.40
N TYR A 119 -7.49 -6.83 -24.47
CA TYR A 119 -8.56 -7.79 -24.75
C TYR A 119 -9.58 -7.91 -23.62
N LEU A 120 -9.86 -6.82 -22.90
CA LEU A 120 -10.78 -6.75 -21.76
C LEU A 120 -12.21 -6.37 -22.18
N TYR A 121 -12.72 -7.04 -23.22
CA TYR A 121 -14.02 -6.71 -23.85
C TYR A 121 -15.20 -6.80 -22.87
N THR A 122 -15.24 -7.80 -21.99
CA THR A 122 -16.30 -7.89 -20.98
C THR A 122 -16.32 -6.70 -20.03
N GLN A 123 -15.15 -6.16 -19.67
CA GLN A 123 -15.09 -4.97 -18.82
C GLN A 123 -15.52 -3.72 -19.59
N LEU A 124 -15.14 -3.63 -20.87
CA LEU A 124 -15.63 -2.57 -21.76
C LEU A 124 -17.16 -2.59 -21.84
N ASP A 125 -17.79 -3.73 -22.13
CA ASP A 125 -19.25 -3.87 -22.21
C ASP A 125 -19.96 -3.46 -20.91
N LEU A 126 -19.39 -3.82 -19.75
CA LEU A 126 -19.94 -3.45 -18.45
C LEU A 126 -19.84 -1.94 -18.17
N LEU A 127 -18.78 -1.29 -18.64
CA LEU A 127 -18.61 0.15 -18.53
C LEU A 127 -19.51 0.91 -19.51
N GLU A 128 -19.66 0.42 -20.74
CA GLU A 128 -20.58 0.99 -21.74
C GLU A 128 -22.05 0.93 -21.27
N SER A 129 -22.40 -0.11 -20.52
CA SER A 129 -23.75 -0.28 -19.96
C SER A 129 -23.95 0.35 -18.57
N ASP A 130 -22.98 1.15 -18.09
CA ASP A 130 -22.96 1.79 -16.75
C ASP A 130 -23.24 0.83 -15.58
N ARG A 131 -22.77 -0.42 -15.71
CA ARG A 131 -22.91 -1.47 -14.69
C ARG A 131 -21.76 -1.51 -13.69
N ILE A 132 -20.78 -0.63 -13.83
CA ILE A 132 -19.66 -0.48 -12.90
C ILE A 132 -19.78 0.85 -12.18
N LEU A 133 -19.95 0.81 -10.87
CA LEU A 133 -20.10 2.02 -10.06
C LEU A 133 -18.82 2.83 -9.95
N THR A 134 -17.69 2.15 -9.82
CA THR A 134 -16.40 2.76 -9.44
C THR A 134 -15.66 3.39 -10.62
N HIS A 135 -16.02 3.06 -11.85
CA HIS A 135 -15.27 3.43 -13.05
C HIS A 135 -16.19 3.95 -14.15
N ILE A 136 -15.63 4.77 -15.04
CA ILE A 136 -16.31 5.28 -16.24
C ILE A 136 -15.35 5.21 -17.43
N LEU A 137 -15.86 5.12 -18.65
CA LEU A 137 -15.02 5.24 -19.84
C LEU A 137 -14.50 6.67 -19.99
N ALA A 138 -13.20 6.78 -20.25
CA ALA A 138 -12.60 8.04 -20.59
C ALA A 138 -13.10 8.53 -21.96
N ASN A 139 -13.34 9.84 -22.06
CA ASN A 139 -13.81 10.53 -23.25
C ASN A 139 -13.19 11.95 -23.31
N GLU A 140 -13.58 12.75 -24.30
CA GLU A 140 -13.11 14.13 -24.50
C GLU A 140 -13.39 15.10 -23.33
N TYR A 141 -14.33 14.78 -22.45
CA TYR A 141 -14.66 15.59 -21.26
C TYR A 141 -13.94 15.11 -19.99
N THR A 142 -13.19 14.02 -20.07
CA THR A 142 -12.49 13.43 -18.92
C THR A 142 -11.41 14.36 -18.38
N LYS A 143 -11.50 14.67 -17.09
CA LYS A 143 -10.52 15.52 -16.41
C LYS A 143 -9.42 14.67 -15.79
N CYS A 144 -8.19 15.17 -15.82
CA CYS A 144 -7.00 14.47 -15.31
C CYS A 144 -6.77 13.08 -15.91
N TYR A 145 -7.05 12.90 -17.20
CA TYR A 145 -6.89 11.64 -17.93
C TYR A 145 -5.53 10.95 -17.70
N TYR A 146 -4.42 11.70 -17.68
CA TYR A 146 -3.08 11.12 -17.47
C TYR A 146 -2.83 10.54 -16.07
N LEU A 147 -3.71 10.81 -15.10
CA LEU A 147 -3.70 10.21 -13.76
C LEU A 147 -4.68 9.04 -13.64
N SER A 148 -5.50 8.80 -14.67
CA SER A 148 -6.52 7.77 -14.71
C SER A 148 -5.96 6.39 -15.09
N ASP A 149 -6.83 5.39 -15.21
CA ASP A 149 -6.43 4.04 -15.60
C ASP A 149 -6.17 3.99 -17.10
N ILE A 150 -4.93 4.27 -17.48
CA ILE A 150 -4.50 4.38 -18.89
C ILE A 150 -3.33 3.47 -19.24
N ILE A 151 -2.75 2.77 -18.26
CA ILE A 151 -1.57 1.91 -18.47
C ILE A 151 -2.03 0.46 -18.60
N PRO A 152 -2.07 -0.12 -19.81
CA PRO A 152 -2.48 -1.49 -20.00
C PRO A 152 -1.42 -2.48 -19.50
N ILE A 153 -1.86 -3.50 -18.77
CA ILE A 153 -1.09 -4.71 -18.45
C ILE A 153 -1.79 -5.88 -19.13
N PRO A 154 -1.50 -6.14 -20.42
CA PRO A 154 -2.16 -7.19 -21.18
C PRO A 154 -1.61 -8.58 -20.84
N LYS A 155 -2.23 -9.61 -21.43
CA LYS A 155 -1.63 -10.96 -21.48
C LYS A 155 -0.20 -10.88 -22.07
N PRO A 156 0.76 -11.72 -21.63
CA PRO A 156 0.62 -12.96 -20.86
C PRO A 156 0.55 -12.80 -19.34
N TYR A 157 0.42 -11.59 -18.82
CA TYR A 157 0.20 -11.39 -17.38
C TYR A 157 -1.08 -12.12 -16.94
N PRO A 158 -1.05 -12.91 -15.84
CA PRO A 158 -2.17 -13.79 -15.45
C PRO A 158 -3.43 -13.03 -15.02
N PHE A 159 -3.31 -11.76 -14.68
CA PHE A 159 -4.44 -10.91 -14.29
C PHE A 159 -4.46 -9.63 -15.15
N PRO A 160 -4.82 -9.70 -16.45
CA PRO A 160 -4.85 -8.53 -17.31
C PRO A 160 -5.71 -7.42 -16.72
N LYS A 161 -5.24 -6.18 -16.76
CA LYS A 161 -5.92 -5.00 -16.20
C LYS A 161 -5.34 -3.72 -16.77
N ILE A 162 -6.03 -2.62 -16.52
CA ILE A 162 -5.51 -1.27 -16.74
C ILE A 162 -5.22 -0.68 -15.36
N ILE A 163 -4.10 0.02 -15.23
CA ILE A 163 -3.71 0.68 -13.97
C ILE A 163 -3.39 2.14 -14.21
N SER A 164 -3.34 2.91 -13.12
CA SER A 164 -2.87 4.29 -13.13
C SER A 164 -1.39 4.41 -12.75
N ILE A 165 -0.83 5.61 -12.90
CA ILE A 165 0.47 5.96 -12.30
C ILE A 165 0.42 5.93 -10.77
N GLY A 166 -0.72 6.24 -10.16
CA GLY A 166 -0.91 6.20 -8.72
C GLY A 166 -0.83 4.77 -8.17
N ASP A 167 -1.40 3.79 -8.88
CA ASP A 167 -1.31 2.38 -8.52
C ASP A 167 0.14 1.89 -8.48
N ILE A 168 0.95 2.32 -9.46
CA ILE A 168 2.39 2.01 -9.50
C ILE A 168 3.09 2.54 -8.26
N LEU A 169 2.85 3.81 -7.88
CA LEU A 169 3.45 4.40 -6.69
C LEU A 169 3.00 3.70 -5.39
N ILE A 170 1.72 3.35 -5.29
CA ILE A 170 1.18 2.54 -4.18
C ILE A 170 1.90 1.20 -4.10
N GLY A 171 2.01 0.49 -5.23
CA GLY A 171 2.71 -0.78 -5.32
C GLY A 171 4.17 -0.68 -4.89
N ILE A 172 4.91 0.32 -5.38
CA ILE A 172 6.30 0.55 -5.00
C ILE A 172 6.41 0.86 -3.50
N GLY A 173 5.54 1.71 -2.95
CA GLY A 173 5.53 2.04 -1.53
C GLY A 173 5.34 0.80 -0.66
N ILE A 174 4.33 -0.01 -0.96
CA ILE A 174 4.05 -1.27 -0.24
C ILE A 174 5.21 -2.25 -0.40
N PHE A 175 5.75 -2.39 -1.61
CA PHE A 175 6.87 -3.27 -1.89
C PHE A 175 8.10 -2.90 -1.04
N LEU A 176 8.50 -1.63 -1.07
CA LEU A 176 9.64 -1.14 -0.32
C LEU A 176 9.43 -1.26 1.19
N LEU A 177 8.22 -0.99 1.69
CA LEU A 177 7.89 -1.15 3.11
C LEU A 177 8.15 -2.59 3.56
N ILE A 178 7.62 -3.57 2.83
CA ILE A 178 7.82 -4.99 3.16
C ILE A 178 9.30 -5.38 3.04
N GLN A 179 10.01 -4.91 1.99
CA GLN A 179 11.44 -5.17 1.85
C GLN A 179 12.25 -4.64 3.03
N ASN A 180 11.96 -3.42 3.46
CA ASN A 180 12.67 -2.75 4.57
C ASN A 180 12.49 -3.54 5.86
N TYR A 181 11.25 -3.88 6.22
CA TYR A 181 10.98 -4.61 7.46
C TYR A 181 11.44 -6.07 7.41
N MET A 182 11.32 -6.78 6.28
CA MET A 182 11.83 -8.16 6.18
C MET A 182 13.34 -8.23 6.37
N ARG A 183 14.08 -7.22 5.93
CA ARG A 183 15.55 -7.10 6.07
C ARG A 183 15.98 -6.33 7.31
N TYR A 184 15.05 -6.05 8.23
CA TYR A 184 15.38 -5.38 9.47
C TYR A 184 16.32 -6.23 10.33
N GLU A 185 17.61 -5.95 10.26
CA GLU A 185 18.59 -6.39 11.24
C GLU A 185 18.41 -5.49 12.47
N SER A 186 18.14 -6.11 13.62
CA SER A 186 18.29 -5.40 14.88
C SER A 186 19.69 -4.81 14.89
N LYS A 187 19.80 -3.48 14.96
CA LYS A 187 21.05 -2.84 15.36
C LYS A 187 21.40 -3.42 16.73
N GLU A 188 22.24 -4.45 16.76
CA GLU A 188 23.06 -4.71 17.94
C GLU A 188 23.86 -3.43 18.13
N ILE A 189 23.47 -2.66 19.13
CA ILE A 189 24.37 -1.66 19.69
C ILE A 189 25.53 -2.50 20.22
N ASN A 190 26.60 -2.62 19.43
CA ASN A 190 27.89 -3.08 19.92
C ASN A 190 28.29 -2.09 21.02
N MET A 191 27.87 -2.35 22.26
CA MET A 191 28.47 -1.75 23.42
C MET A 191 29.92 -2.19 23.40
N ILE A 192 30.79 -1.29 22.96
CA ILE A 192 32.23 -1.44 23.12
C ILE A 192 32.45 -1.54 24.63
N ASN A 193 32.66 -2.75 25.13
CA ASN A 193 33.06 -2.99 26.50
C ASN A 193 34.46 -2.39 26.68
N PHE A 194 34.53 -1.17 27.20
CA PHE A 194 35.75 -0.66 27.81
C PHE A 194 35.98 -1.39 29.12
N SER A 195 36.47 -2.63 29.05
CA SER A 195 37.09 -3.26 30.20
C SER A 195 38.44 -2.57 30.40
N SER A 196 38.48 -1.61 31.31
CA SER A 196 39.71 -0.98 31.78
C SER A 196 40.63 -2.04 32.40
N ASN A 197 41.65 -2.42 31.65
CA ASN A 197 42.75 -3.24 32.13
C ASN A 197 43.69 -2.35 32.97
N GLN A 198 43.31 -2.03 34.21
CA GLN A 198 44.26 -1.47 35.18
C GLN A 198 45.05 -2.62 35.80
N GLY A 199 46.19 -2.93 35.18
CA GLY A 199 47.25 -3.69 35.80
C GLY A 199 47.87 -2.87 36.94
N TYR A 200 47.49 -3.18 38.18
CA TYR A 200 48.29 -2.82 39.33
C TYR A 200 49.49 -3.76 39.42
N ASN A 201 50.62 -3.28 38.92
CA ASN A 201 51.93 -3.88 39.12
C ASN A 201 52.30 -3.88 40.61
N LYS A 202 52.81 -5.02 41.05
CA LYS A 202 53.46 -5.26 42.34
C LYS A 202 54.61 -4.27 42.59
N ILE A 203 54.57 -3.61 43.74
CA ILE A 203 55.73 -3.12 44.49
C ILE A 203 55.45 -3.63 45.92
N GLY A 204 56.21 -4.54 46.55
CA GLY A 204 57.65 -4.68 46.54
C GLY A 204 58.22 -4.16 47.86
N PHE A 205 57.82 -4.73 49.00
CA PHE A 205 58.54 -4.57 50.27
C PHE A 205 58.69 -5.93 50.96
N LYS A 206 59.91 -6.46 50.87
CA LYS A 206 60.46 -7.38 51.88
C LYS A 206 60.92 -6.49 53.03
N ASP A 207 60.55 -6.83 54.25
CA ASP A 207 61.55 -6.85 55.31
C ASP A 207 61.22 -7.93 56.35
N ASN A 208 62.26 -8.72 56.63
CA ASN A 208 62.30 -9.76 57.64
C ASN A 208 62.29 -9.11 59.03
N ASN A 209 61.63 -9.73 60.00
CA ASN A 209 62.37 -10.21 61.17
C ASN A 209 61.56 -11.24 61.98
N ALA A 210 62.30 -12.24 62.40
CA ALA A 210 61.87 -13.41 63.14
C ALA A 210 61.78 -13.13 64.66
N LYS A 211 61.14 -14.10 65.33
CA LYS A 211 61.35 -14.60 66.70
C LYS A 211 60.48 -14.07 67.84
N GLU A 212 59.99 -15.09 68.56
CA GLU A 212 59.36 -15.22 69.88
C GLU A 212 57.87 -14.89 70.01
#